data_AF-A0AAV1BYE5-F1
#
_entry.id   AF-A0AAV1BYE5-F1
#
_cell.length_a   1.000
_cell.length_b   1.000
_cell.length_c   1.000
_cell.angle_alpha   90.00
_cell.angle_beta   90.00
_cell.angle_gamma   90.00
#
_symmetry.space_group_name_H-M   'P 1'
#
loop_
_entity.id
_entity.type
_entity.pdbx_description
1 polymer ?
#
loop_
_entity_poly.entity_id
_entity_poly.type
_entity_poly.pdbx_seq_one_letter_code
_entity_poly.pdbx_strand_id
1 'polypeptide(L)'
;MQNIGATLVGIDKFGNKYYEKFGDTQYGRHRWVEYASKDRYNASQVPPEWHGWLHFITDHTGDELLLLKPSRYGVEHRENLSGEGDEYIYHSKGHSLNPGQRDWTRYQPWKPTKA
;
A
#
# COMPACT_ATOMS: atom_id res chain seq x y z
N MET A 1 -15.05 -12.47 -19.14
CA MET A 1 -13.60 -12.46 -19.46
C MET A 1 -13.43 -11.57 -20.68
N GLN A 2 -13.00 -10.33 -20.48
CA GLN A 2 -12.79 -9.40 -21.58
C GLN A 2 -11.50 -9.80 -22.30
N ASN A 3 -11.64 -10.48 -23.43
CA ASN A 3 -10.54 -10.81 -24.34
C ASN A 3 -10.18 -9.53 -25.14
N ILE A 4 -9.76 -8.49 -24.41
CA ILE A 4 -9.14 -7.30 -24.98
C ILE A 4 -7.71 -7.74 -25.23
N GLY A 5 -7.21 -7.66 -26.46
CA GLY A 5 -5.85 -8.11 -26.85
C GLY A 5 -4.71 -7.41 -26.11
N ALA A 6 -4.65 -7.62 -24.82
CA ALA A 6 -3.76 -7.06 -23.83
C ALA A 6 -2.87 -8.20 -23.34
N THR A 7 -1.60 -7.90 -23.16
CA THR A 7 -0.60 -8.86 -22.73
C THR A 7 -0.54 -8.83 -21.21
N LEU A 8 -0.60 -10.00 -20.58
CA LEU A 8 -0.34 -10.12 -19.15
C LEU A 8 1.16 -9.90 -18.91
N VAL A 9 1.50 -8.85 -18.17
CA VAL A 9 2.88 -8.46 -17.87
C VAL A 9 3.38 -9.17 -16.62
N GLY A 10 2.54 -9.26 -15.59
CA GLY A 10 2.90 -9.93 -14.35
C GLY A 10 1.75 -10.06 -13.38
N ILE A 11 2.01 -10.78 -12.29
CA ILE A 11 1.05 -11.02 -11.20
C ILE A 11 1.78 -10.74 -9.89
N ASP A 12 1.23 -9.89 -9.03
CA ASP A 12 1.82 -9.64 -7.72
C ASP A 12 1.50 -10.77 -6.71
N LYS A 13 2.11 -10.68 -5.53
CA LYS A 13 1.87 -11.61 -4.42
C LYS A 13 0.44 -11.62 -3.88
N PHE A 14 -0.35 -10.57 -4.15
CA PHE A 14 -1.75 -10.47 -3.76
C PHE A 14 -2.69 -11.07 -4.82
N GLY A 15 -2.14 -11.47 -5.98
CA GLY A 15 -2.86 -12.02 -7.11
C GLY A 15 -3.40 -10.97 -8.08
N ASN A 16 -3.05 -9.69 -7.91
CA ASN A 16 -3.42 -8.64 -8.86
C ASN A 16 -2.68 -8.86 -10.17
N LYS A 17 -3.40 -8.78 -11.29
CA LYS A 17 -2.86 -9.03 -12.62
C LYS A 17 -2.64 -7.72 -13.35
N TYR A 18 -1.44 -7.52 -13.86
CA TYR A 18 -1.04 -6.31 -14.56
C TYR A 18 -1.01 -6.56 -16.05
N TYR A 19 -1.72 -5.72 -16.81
CA TYR A 19 -1.84 -5.86 -18.25
C TYR A 19 -1.32 -4.64 -18.97
N GLU A 20 -0.74 -4.89 -20.14
CA GLU A 20 -0.30 -3.84 -21.05
C GLU A 20 -0.80 -4.09 -22.47
N LYS A 21 -1.23 -3.03 -23.15
CA LYS A 21 -1.68 -3.08 -24.54
C LYS A 21 -0.97 -2.04 -25.40
N PHE A 22 0.05 -2.48 -26.11
CA PHE A 22 0.74 -1.69 -27.14
C PHE A 22 -0.13 -1.56 -28.41
N GLY A 23 -0.11 -0.39 -29.06
CA GLY A 23 -0.83 -0.12 -30.33
C GLY A 23 -1.85 1.02 -30.23
N ASP A 24 -3.02 0.86 -30.87
CA ASP A 24 -4.12 1.85 -31.00
C ASP A 24 -4.80 2.27 -29.68
N THR A 25 -4.20 1.98 -28.54
CA THR A 25 -4.77 2.36 -27.25
C THR A 25 -4.37 3.80 -26.93
N GLN A 26 -5.33 4.60 -26.47
CA GLN A 26 -5.08 5.97 -26.02
C GLN A 26 -3.95 6.00 -24.98
N TYR A 27 -3.02 6.94 -25.14
CA TYR A 27 -1.93 7.16 -24.19
C TYR A 27 -2.48 7.35 -22.77
N GLY A 28 -1.84 6.69 -21.79
CA GLY A 28 -2.30 6.65 -20.40
C GLY A 28 -3.37 5.60 -20.08
N ARG A 29 -3.91 4.87 -21.07
CA ARG A 29 -4.84 3.74 -20.86
C ARG A 29 -4.27 2.38 -21.27
N HIS A 30 -3.01 2.35 -21.67
CA HIS A 30 -2.36 1.12 -22.14
C HIS A 30 -1.87 0.22 -21.00
N ARG A 31 -1.79 0.70 -19.76
CA ARG A 31 -1.49 -0.09 -18.56
C ARG A 31 -2.66 -0.05 -17.59
N TRP A 32 -3.05 -1.21 -17.06
CA TRP A 32 -4.04 -1.30 -16.00
C TRP A 32 -3.82 -2.54 -15.15
N VAL A 33 -4.50 -2.57 -14.00
CA VAL A 33 -4.50 -3.69 -13.07
C VAL A 33 -5.91 -4.28 -12.96
N GLU A 34 -6.00 -5.60 -12.95
CA GLU A 34 -7.18 -6.35 -12.54
C GLU A 34 -6.93 -6.86 -11.13
N TYR A 35 -7.64 -6.30 -10.15
CA TYR A 35 -7.51 -6.72 -8.75
C TYR A 35 -7.97 -8.17 -8.56
N ALA A 36 -7.28 -8.89 -7.67
CA ALA A 36 -7.66 -10.26 -7.31
C ALA A 36 -9.03 -10.29 -6.61
N SER A 37 -9.24 -9.33 -5.71
CA SER A 37 -10.51 -9.14 -5.01
C SER A 37 -11.53 -8.52 -5.95
N LYS A 38 -12.63 -9.22 -6.23
CA LYS A 38 -13.69 -8.72 -7.13
C LYS A 38 -14.73 -7.87 -6.42
N ASP A 39 -14.92 -8.10 -5.13
CA ASP A 39 -16.02 -7.50 -4.36
C ASP A 39 -15.57 -6.28 -3.53
N ARG A 40 -14.32 -6.28 -3.06
CA ARG A 40 -13.72 -5.19 -2.27
C ARG A 40 -12.34 -4.84 -2.84
N TYR A 41 -12.32 -4.33 -4.07
CA TYR A 41 -11.09 -3.80 -4.66
C TYR A 41 -10.85 -2.36 -4.18
N ASN A 42 -9.59 -2.04 -3.88
CA ASN A 42 -9.17 -0.71 -3.48
C ASN A 42 -7.87 -0.35 -4.20
N ALA A 43 -7.75 0.91 -4.67
CA ALA A 43 -6.57 1.40 -5.36
C ALA A 43 -5.27 1.22 -4.55
N SER A 44 -5.38 1.26 -3.23
CA SER A 44 -4.24 1.07 -2.32
C SER A 44 -3.74 -0.37 -2.20
N GLN A 45 -4.37 -1.36 -2.85
CA GLN A 45 -3.93 -2.77 -2.84
C GLN A 45 -2.74 -3.04 -3.78
N VAL A 46 -2.40 -2.08 -4.66
CA VAL A 46 -1.25 -2.19 -5.55
C VAL A 46 0.03 -1.97 -4.73
N PRO A 47 0.97 -2.94 -4.71
CA PRO A 47 2.19 -2.79 -3.94
C PRO A 47 3.15 -1.78 -4.61
N PRO A 48 4.12 -1.23 -3.85
CA PRO A 48 5.00 -0.16 -4.33
C PRO A 48 5.77 -0.50 -5.61
N GLU A 49 6.20 -1.75 -5.75
CA GLU A 49 6.90 -2.26 -6.93
C GLU A 49 6.07 -2.15 -8.21
N TRP A 50 4.76 -2.37 -8.15
CA TRP A 50 3.87 -2.26 -9.30
C TRP A 50 3.27 -0.86 -9.46
N HIS A 51 3.20 -0.08 -8.38
CA HIS A 51 2.65 1.28 -8.40
C HIS A 51 3.43 2.20 -9.36
N GLY A 52 4.77 2.13 -9.37
CA GLY A 52 5.59 2.93 -10.28
C GLY A 52 5.32 2.64 -11.75
N TRP A 53 5.24 1.36 -12.11
CA TRP A 53 4.96 0.90 -13.47
C TRP A 53 3.55 1.28 -13.95
N LEU A 54 2.55 1.07 -13.08
CA LEU A 54 1.14 1.36 -13.35
C LEU A 54 0.89 2.86 -13.58
N HIS A 55 1.60 3.72 -12.85
CA HIS A 55 1.48 5.17 -12.95
C HIS A 55 2.42 5.82 -13.98
N PHE A 56 3.06 5.03 -14.85
CA PHE A 56 3.99 5.53 -15.88
C PHE A 56 5.17 6.34 -15.33
N ILE A 57 5.58 6.09 -14.08
CA ILE A 57 6.75 6.73 -13.46
C ILE A 57 8.03 6.03 -13.91
N THR A 58 7.95 4.71 -14.11
CA THR A 58 9.05 3.88 -14.60
C THR A 58 8.51 2.81 -15.55
N ASP A 59 9.36 2.33 -16.45
CA ASP A 59 9.08 1.19 -17.31
C ASP A 59 9.55 -0.14 -16.71
N HIS A 60 10.23 -0.10 -15.56
CA HIS A 60 10.61 -1.32 -14.84
C HIS A 60 9.37 -1.99 -14.27
N THR A 61 9.25 -3.29 -14.50
CA THR A 61 8.14 -4.10 -14.01
C THR A 61 8.24 -4.30 -12.49
N GLY A 62 7.13 -4.67 -11.85
CA GLY A 62 7.14 -4.93 -10.42
C GLY A 62 8.08 -6.06 -10.01
N ASP A 63 8.25 -7.08 -10.87
CA ASP A 63 9.16 -8.20 -10.61
C ASP A 63 10.63 -7.75 -10.60
N GLU A 64 11.02 -6.83 -11.50
CA GLU A 64 12.37 -6.25 -11.53
C GLU A 64 12.64 -5.40 -10.28
N LEU A 65 11.66 -4.59 -9.87
CA LEU A 65 11.79 -3.74 -8.68
C LEU A 65 11.73 -4.55 -7.37
N LEU A 66 11.06 -5.70 -7.37
CA LEU A 66 11.02 -6.59 -6.21
C LEU A 66 12.41 -7.13 -5.85
N LEU A 67 13.28 -7.34 -6.85
CA LEU A 67 14.68 -7.75 -6.65
C LEU A 67 15.51 -6.67 -5.92
N LEU A 68 15.08 -5.41 -5.99
CA LEU A 68 15.73 -4.27 -5.35
C LEU A 68 15.15 -3.98 -3.96
N LYS A 69 14.14 -4.73 -3.50
CA LYS A 69 13.48 -4.48 -2.21
C LYS A 69 14.47 -4.64 -1.04
N PRO A 70 14.56 -3.65 -0.12
CA PRO A 70 15.49 -3.72 1.01
C PRO A 70 15.09 -4.84 1.99
N SER A 71 15.92 -5.87 2.10
CA SER A 71 15.63 -7.05 2.94
C SER A 71 15.65 -6.75 4.45
N ARG A 72 16.50 -5.83 4.92
CA ARG A 72 16.72 -5.60 6.37
C ARG A 72 15.55 -4.93 7.10
N TYR A 73 14.86 -4.02 6.43
CA TYR A 73 13.84 -3.16 7.05
C TYR A 73 12.58 -3.02 6.19
N GLY A 74 12.51 -3.74 5.06
CA GLY A 74 11.36 -3.73 4.18
C GLY A 74 10.14 -4.28 4.90
N VAL A 75 9.13 -3.43 5.07
CA VAL A 75 7.84 -3.85 5.61
C VAL A 75 6.98 -4.37 4.47
N GLU A 76 6.17 -5.38 4.74
CA GLU A 76 5.20 -5.88 3.77
C GLU A 76 4.11 -4.84 3.49
N HIS A 77 3.76 -4.70 2.22
CA HIS A 77 2.66 -3.84 1.81
C HIS A 77 1.37 -4.23 2.54
N ARG A 78 0.66 -3.21 3.04
CA ARG A 78 -0.67 -3.31 3.60
C ARG A 78 -1.53 -2.26 2.90
N GLU A 79 -2.72 -2.67 2.49
CA GLU A 79 -3.70 -1.75 1.92
C GLU A 79 -4.13 -0.70 2.94
N ASN A 80 -4.75 0.37 2.46
CA ASN A 80 -5.27 1.40 3.33
C ASN A 80 -6.61 0.99 3.96
N LEU A 81 -6.56 0.57 5.23
CA LEU A 81 -7.71 0.18 6.05
C LEU A 81 -8.36 1.36 6.79
N SER A 82 -8.20 2.59 6.26
CA SER A 82 -8.84 3.77 6.83
C SER A 82 -10.36 3.59 6.89
N GLY A 83 -10.93 3.68 8.08
CA GLY A 83 -12.38 3.54 8.32
C GLY A 83 -12.84 2.12 8.66
N GLU A 84 -11.97 1.11 8.67
CA GLU A 84 -12.34 -0.28 9.01
C GLU A 84 -12.24 -0.62 10.51
N GLY A 85 -12.09 0.39 11.38
CA GLY A 85 -12.05 0.26 12.84
C GLY A 85 -10.76 0.79 13.47
N ASP A 86 -10.84 1.26 14.72
CA ASP A 86 -9.74 1.94 15.42
C ASP A 86 -8.49 1.06 15.60
N GLU A 87 -8.64 -0.27 15.62
CA GLU A 87 -7.52 -1.22 15.73
C GLU A 87 -6.64 -1.27 14.47
N TYR A 88 -7.21 -0.97 13.30
CA TYR A 88 -6.49 -0.99 12.02
C TYR A 88 -5.95 0.38 11.62
N ILE A 89 -6.55 1.44 12.15
CA ILE A 89 -6.22 2.82 11.80
C ILE A 89 -5.05 3.30 12.67
N TYR A 90 -4.19 4.13 12.07
CA TYR A 90 -3.13 4.77 12.81
C TYR A 90 -3.65 5.92 13.67
N HIS A 91 -3.39 5.85 14.98
CA HIS A 91 -3.62 6.94 15.92
C HIS A 91 -2.30 7.57 16.37
N SER A 92 -2.23 8.91 16.37
CA SER A 92 -1.05 9.62 16.87
C SER A 92 -0.81 9.35 18.36
N LYS A 93 0.42 9.55 18.84
CA LYS A 93 0.81 9.22 20.22
C LYS A 93 0.02 9.99 21.29
N GLY A 94 -0.62 11.10 20.97
CA GLY A 94 -1.46 11.85 21.93
C GLY A 94 -2.95 11.53 21.85
N HIS A 95 -3.38 10.77 20.84
CA HIS A 95 -4.79 10.49 20.57
C HIS A 95 -5.38 9.59 21.65
N SER A 96 -6.60 9.88 22.12
CA SER A 96 -7.24 9.14 23.22
C SER A 96 -7.54 7.67 22.90
N LEU A 97 -7.70 7.33 21.61
CA LEU A 97 -7.88 5.94 21.16
C LEU A 97 -6.55 5.19 21.00
N ASN A 98 -5.39 5.86 21.12
CA ASN A 98 -4.11 5.19 21.09
C ASN A 98 -3.86 4.50 22.46
N PRO A 99 -3.69 3.16 22.52
CA PRO A 99 -3.47 2.45 23.78
C PRO A 99 -2.18 2.88 24.50
N GLY A 100 -1.21 3.42 23.77
CA GLY A 100 0.04 3.97 24.29
C GLY A 100 0.04 5.49 24.38
N GLN A 101 -1.05 6.09 24.86
CA GLN A 101 -1.18 7.55 24.95
C GLN A 101 0.01 8.15 25.71
N ARG A 102 0.78 8.98 25.01
CA ARG A 102 2.00 9.60 25.48
C ARG A 102 1.67 10.86 26.27
N ASP A 103 2.21 10.92 27.48
CA ASP A 103 2.34 12.17 28.22
C ASP A 103 3.50 13.01 27.65
N TRP A 104 3.22 14.28 27.35
CA TRP A 104 4.18 15.25 26.81
C TRP A 104 4.79 16.14 27.88
N THR A 105 4.46 15.92 29.15
CA THR A 105 5.03 16.65 30.28
C THR A 105 6.56 16.55 30.26
N ARG A 106 7.23 17.70 30.22
CA ARG A 106 8.70 17.79 30.10
C ARG A 106 9.43 17.83 31.44
N TYR A 107 8.67 17.80 32.53
CA TYR A 107 9.16 17.82 33.90
C TYR A 107 8.50 16.68 34.67
N GLN A 108 9.11 16.28 35.76
CA GLN A 108 8.50 15.33 36.69
C GLN A 108 7.93 16.13 37.86
N PRO A 109 6.59 16.14 38.06
CA PRO A 109 6.01 16.80 39.21
C PRO A 109 6.47 16.11 40.50
N TRP A 110 6.75 16.90 41.53
CA TRP A 110 7.07 16.35 42.84
C TRP A 110 5.86 15.58 43.40
N LYS A 111 6.07 14.33 43.84
CA LYS A 111 5.05 13.48 44.46
C LYS A 111 5.36 13.35 45.97
N PRO A 112 4.56 13.93 46.88
CA PRO A 112 4.79 13.80 48.32
C PRO A 112 4.68 12.35 48.76
N THR A 113 5.60 11.91 49.62
CA THR A 113 5.41 10.69 50.41
C THR A 113 4.50 11.06 51.58
N LYS A 114 3.30 10.47 51.67
CA LYS A 114 2.47 10.60 52.87
C LYS A 114 3.21 9.96 54.04
N ALA A 115 3.25 10.64 55.19
CA ALA A 115 3.69 10.09 56.47
C ALA A 115 2.64 9.15 57.06
#